data_AF-A0A7Z9N5H3-F1
#
_entry.id   AF-A0A7Z9N5H3-F1
#
_cell.length_a   1.000
_cell.length_b   1.000
_cell.length_c   1.000
_cell.angle_alpha   90.00
_cell.angle_beta   90.00
_cell.angle_gamma   90.00
#
_symmetry.space_group_name_H-M   'P 1'
#
loop_
_entity.id
_entity.type
_entity.pdbx_description
1 polymer ?
#
loop_
_entity_poly.entity_id
_entity_poly.type
_entity_poly.pdbx_seq_one_letter_code
_entity_poly.pdbx_strand_id
1 'polypeptide(L)'
;MRFHPLFYILPFILSILPQFISGQDYPVNVKEFSPIRKRVYSFSKLDFITSEGEFNEAICTLVIPDLKINSPPFVAIYYRRENSQWFTESLYRKRLRFSFKEGVLKLDRSNFWDWFEIEEIKIVVIY
;
A
#
# COMPACT_ATOMS: atom_id res chain seq x y z
N MET A 1 55.69 -18.08 -26.12
CA MET A 1 54.22 -17.95 -26.31
C MET A 1 53.72 -16.81 -25.45
N ARG A 2 53.20 -15.72 -26.03
CA ARG A 2 52.68 -14.57 -25.27
C ARG A 2 51.28 -14.91 -24.78
N PHE A 3 51.11 -15.03 -23.46
CA PHE A 3 49.81 -15.23 -22.83
C PHE A 3 49.03 -13.91 -22.92
N HIS A 4 47.98 -13.87 -23.74
CA HIS A 4 47.08 -12.73 -23.85
C HIS A 4 45.89 -12.93 -22.89
N PRO A 5 45.86 -12.21 -21.75
CA PRO A 5 44.83 -12.42 -20.71
C PRO A 5 43.41 -12.16 -21.22
N LEU A 6 43.27 -11.32 -22.25
CA LEU A 6 41.99 -11.01 -22.91
C LEU A 6 41.31 -12.23 -23.53
N PHE A 7 42.06 -13.26 -23.92
CA PHE A 7 41.52 -14.46 -24.55
C PHE A 7 40.69 -15.33 -23.59
N TYR A 8 40.98 -15.25 -22.28
CA TYR A 8 40.24 -15.97 -21.24
C TYR A 8 39.15 -15.11 -20.58
N ILE A 9 39.31 -13.79 -20.59
CA ILE A 9 38.34 -12.84 -20.01
C ILE A 9 37.08 -12.75 -20.89
N LEU A 10 37.24 -12.73 -22.22
CA LEU A 10 36.11 -12.62 -23.15
C LEU A 10 35.10 -13.78 -23.05
N PRO A 11 35.48 -15.08 -23.05
CA PRO A 11 34.54 -16.17 -22.87
C PRO A 11 33.93 -16.20 -21.46
N PHE A 12 34.68 -15.75 -20.44
CA PHE A 12 34.16 -15.60 -19.09
C PHE A 12 33.05 -14.55 -19.05
N ILE A 13 33.24 -13.35 -19.61
CA ILE A 13 32.21 -12.30 -19.69
C ILE A 13 30.98 -12.78 -20.48
N LEU A 14 31.17 -13.48 -21.61
CA LEU A 14 30.05 -14.04 -22.40
C LEU A 14 29.24 -15.08 -21.63
N SER A 15 29.87 -15.83 -20.72
CA SER A 15 29.21 -16.88 -19.94
C SER A 15 28.33 -16.36 -18.78
N ILE A 16 28.55 -15.13 -18.32
CA ILE A 16 27.83 -14.53 -17.16
C ILE A 16 26.59 -13.74 -17.62
N LEU A 17 26.59 -13.24 -18.86
CA LEU A 17 25.50 -12.45 -19.45
C LEU A 17 24.10 -13.12 -19.44
N PRO A 18 23.94 -14.44 -19.68
CA PRO A 18 22.61 -15.06 -19.69
C PRO A 18 22.04 -15.34 -18.29
N GLN A 19 22.81 -15.14 -17.20
CA GLN A 19 22.34 -15.44 -15.84
C GLN A 19 21.44 -14.36 -15.23
N PHE A 20 21.29 -13.20 -15.88
CA PHE A 20 20.56 -12.05 -15.33
C PHE A 20 19.06 -11.98 -15.68
N ILE A 21 18.50 -12.93 -16.42
CA ILE A 21 17.13 -12.81 -16.98
C ILE A 21 16.11 -13.75 -16.33
N SER A 22 16.53 -14.69 -15.48
CA SER A 22 15.59 -15.59 -14.80
C SER A 22 15.09 -15.01 -13.48
N GLY A 23 13.98 -14.28 -13.56
CA GLY A 23 13.14 -13.98 -12.40
C GLY A 23 12.34 -15.21 -11.96
N GLN A 24 11.94 -15.25 -10.70
CA GLN A 24 11.14 -16.36 -10.18
C GLN A 24 9.68 -16.21 -10.63
N ASP A 25 9.26 -17.05 -11.58
CA ASP A 25 7.86 -17.11 -12.03
C ASP A 25 7.10 -18.18 -11.24
N TYR A 26 5.99 -17.78 -10.63
CA TYR A 26 5.11 -18.65 -9.86
C TYR A 26 3.69 -18.57 -10.42
N PRO A 27 3.43 -19.08 -11.64
CA PRO A 27 2.15 -18.89 -12.31
C PRO A 27 0.98 -19.49 -11.52
N VAL A 28 1.23 -20.52 -10.70
CA VAL A 28 0.22 -21.14 -9.81
C VAL A 28 -0.23 -20.19 -8.69
N ASN A 29 0.62 -19.24 -8.30
CA ASN A 29 0.38 -18.32 -7.18
C ASN A 29 -0.08 -16.94 -7.65
N VAL A 30 0.02 -16.64 -8.94
CA VAL A 30 -0.48 -15.40 -9.53
C VAL A 30 -1.98 -15.54 -9.73
N LYS A 31 -2.72 -14.65 -9.07
CA LYS A 31 -4.15 -14.46 -9.34
C LYS A 31 -4.35 -13.04 -9.82
N GLU A 32 -4.79 -12.92 -11.06
CA GLU A 32 -5.24 -11.65 -11.62
C GLU A 32 -6.72 -11.46 -11.29
N PHE A 33 -7.06 -10.25 -10.87
CA PHE A 33 -8.43 -9.86 -10.57
C PHE A 33 -8.82 -8.76 -11.54
N SER A 34 -9.93 -8.95 -12.25
CA SER A 34 -10.52 -7.96 -13.14
C SER A 34 -12.04 -8.19 -13.20
N PRO A 35 -12.87 -7.13 -13.12
CA PRO A 35 -12.52 -5.73 -12.97
C PRO A 35 -12.10 -5.38 -11.53
N ILE A 36 -11.18 -4.43 -11.39
CA ILE A 36 -10.78 -3.87 -10.09
C ILE A 36 -11.60 -2.60 -9.82
N ARG A 37 -12.20 -2.49 -8.65
CA ARG A 37 -12.88 -1.29 -8.16
C ARG A 37 -11.94 -0.52 -7.25
N LYS A 38 -11.89 0.80 -7.44
CA LYS A 38 -11.21 1.74 -6.54
C LYS A 38 -12.26 2.59 -5.84
N ARG A 39 -12.21 2.63 -4.51
CA ARG A 39 -12.96 3.59 -3.69
C ARG A 39 -12.01 4.48 -2.91
N VAL A 40 -12.38 5.75 -2.77
CA VAL A 40 -11.63 6.74 -2.02
C VAL A 40 -12.59 7.41 -1.04
N TYR A 41 -12.29 7.30 0.24
CA TYR A 41 -12.98 7.99 1.32
C TYR A 41 -12.11 9.20 1.69
N SER A 42 -12.71 10.39 1.71
CA SER A 42 -12.01 11.66 1.97
C SER A 42 -12.57 12.26 3.24
N PHE A 43 -11.69 12.55 4.20
CA PHE A 43 -12.04 13.14 5.49
C PHE A 43 -11.20 14.40 5.67
N SER A 44 -11.87 15.50 5.94
CA SER A 44 -11.27 16.77 6.36
C SER A 44 -11.06 16.79 7.87
N LYS A 45 -10.32 17.79 8.35
CA LYS A 45 -10.09 18.03 9.78
C LYS A 45 -11.37 18.08 10.62
N LEU A 46 -12.49 18.53 10.05
CA LEU A 46 -13.77 18.56 10.75
C LEU A 46 -14.43 17.18 10.87
N ASP A 47 -14.10 16.24 9.96
CA ASP A 47 -14.72 14.91 9.94
C ASP A 47 -14.08 13.96 10.96
N PHE A 48 -12.77 14.11 11.19
CA PHE A 48 -12.01 13.24 12.09
C PHE A 48 -11.79 13.81 13.50
N ILE A 49 -12.41 14.94 13.82
CA ILE A 49 -12.37 15.58 15.14
C ILE A 49 -13.78 15.68 15.72
N THR A 50 -13.98 15.28 16.97
CA THR A 50 -15.27 15.40 17.67
C THR A 50 -15.50 16.81 18.21
N SER A 51 -16.70 17.08 18.71
CA SER A 51 -17.02 18.33 19.43
C SER A 51 -16.13 18.57 20.65
N GLU A 52 -15.66 17.50 21.29
CA GLU A 52 -14.74 17.58 22.44
C GLU A 52 -13.28 17.79 22.02
N GLY A 53 -12.99 17.81 20.71
CA GLY A 53 -11.63 17.88 20.19
C GLY A 53 -10.89 16.54 20.25
N GLU A 54 -11.59 15.42 20.36
CA GLU A 54 -11.00 14.08 20.31
C GLU A 54 -11.01 13.50 18.89
N PHE A 55 -10.29 12.39 18.68
CA PHE A 55 -10.31 11.69 17.40
C PHE A 55 -11.67 10.99 17.18
N ASN A 56 -12.32 11.26 16.05
CA ASN A 56 -13.56 10.61 15.69
C ASN A 56 -13.30 9.18 15.15
N GLU A 57 -13.48 8.18 16.02
CA GLU A 57 -13.28 6.77 15.67
C GLU A 57 -14.27 6.25 14.61
N ALA A 58 -15.34 6.99 14.27
CA ALA A 58 -16.27 6.58 13.22
C ALA A 58 -15.57 6.40 11.86
N ILE A 59 -14.53 7.20 11.57
CA ILE A 59 -13.78 7.11 10.31
C ILE A 59 -13.01 5.79 10.17
N CYS A 60 -12.77 5.09 11.28
CA CYS A 60 -12.09 3.80 11.29
C CYS A 60 -12.95 2.67 10.73
N THR A 61 -14.26 2.86 10.55
CA THR A 61 -15.17 1.83 10.05
C THR A 61 -15.72 2.23 8.69
N LEU A 62 -15.31 1.52 7.63
CA LEU A 62 -15.80 1.74 6.28
C LEU A 62 -16.72 0.60 5.86
N VAL A 63 -17.92 0.96 5.38
CA VAL A 63 -18.90 0.01 4.83
C VAL A 63 -18.78 -0.01 3.31
N ILE A 64 -18.54 -1.19 2.76
CA ILE A 64 -18.24 -1.47 1.35
C ILE A 64 -19.15 -2.65 0.92
N PRO A 65 -20.44 -2.41 0.61
CA PRO A 65 -21.45 -3.48 0.49
C PRO A 65 -21.15 -4.54 -0.58
N ASP A 66 -20.41 -4.16 -1.61
CA ASP A 66 -20.02 -4.98 -2.75
C ASP A 66 -18.66 -5.69 -2.57
N LEU A 67 -17.94 -5.43 -1.48
CA LEU A 67 -16.69 -6.11 -1.15
C LEU A 67 -16.99 -7.48 -0.55
N LYS A 68 -16.71 -8.53 -1.33
CA LYS A 68 -16.92 -9.93 -0.94
C LYS A 68 -15.74 -10.49 -0.15
N ILE A 69 -16.00 -11.45 0.74
CA ILE A 69 -15.00 -12.06 1.65
C ILE A 69 -13.82 -12.70 0.90
N ASN A 70 -14.06 -13.20 -0.31
CA ASN A 70 -13.13 -14.10 -1.01
C ASN A 70 -11.86 -13.42 -1.54
N SER A 71 -11.78 -12.08 -1.49
CA SER A 71 -10.58 -11.33 -1.86
C SER A 71 -10.31 -10.24 -0.83
N PRO A 72 -9.18 -10.26 -0.11
CA PRO A 72 -8.84 -9.19 0.82
C PRO A 72 -8.61 -7.89 0.02
N PRO A 73 -9.17 -6.75 0.46
CA PRO A 73 -8.93 -5.49 -0.22
C PRO A 73 -7.49 -5.02 -0.01
N PHE A 74 -6.95 -4.34 -1.01
CA PHE A 74 -5.78 -3.49 -0.80
C PHE A 74 -6.24 -2.15 -0.22
N VAL A 75 -5.60 -1.73 0.87
CA VAL A 75 -5.94 -0.51 1.59
C VAL A 75 -4.70 0.37 1.72
N ALA A 76 -4.85 1.66 1.44
CA ALA A 76 -3.82 2.65 1.66
C ALA A 76 -4.44 3.89 2.34
N ILE A 77 -3.73 4.46 3.31
CA ILE A 77 -4.11 5.74 3.92
C ILE A 77 -3.09 6.80 3.50
N TYR A 78 -3.61 7.87 2.94
CA TYR A 78 -2.88 9.07 2.56
C TYR A 78 -3.25 10.20 3.52
N TYR A 79 -2.25 10.98 3.85
CA TYR A 79 -2.35 12.11 4.74
C TYR A 79 -1.84 13.36 4.04
N ARG A 80 -2.47 14.49 4.33
CA ARG A 80 -1.97 15.82 3.97
C ARG A 80 -1.97 16.70 5.22
N ARG A 81 -0.86 17.39 5.45
CA ARG A 81 -0.77 18.47 6.43
C ARG A 81 -0.94 19.81 5.73
N GLU A 82 -1.23 20.85 6.50
CA GLU A 82 -1.30 22.20 5.97
C GLU A 82 -0.01 22.58 5.24
N ASN A 83 -0.14 23.13 4.02
CA ASN A 83 0.98 23.50 3.15
C ASN A 83 1.98 22.37 2.83
N SER A 84 1.55 21.11 2.95
CA SER A 84 2.39 19.95 2.66
C SER A 84 1.89 19.12 1.47
N GLN A 85 2.76 18.28 0.95
CA GLN A 85 2.43 17.27 -0.05
C GLN A 85 1.68 16.10 0.59
N TRP A 86 0.98 15.33 -0.25
CA TRP A 86 0.40 14.06 0.16
C TRP A 86 1.50 13.05 0.49
N PHE A 87 1.35 12.35 1.61
CA PHE A 87 2.23 11.24 1.99
C PHE A 87 1.43 10.03 2.43
N THR A 88 2.04 8.85 2.32
CA THR A 88 1.39 7.56 2.61
C THR A 88 1.97 7.00 3.90
N GLU A 89 1.16 6.45 4.81
CA GLU A 89 1.74 5.78 5.99
C GLU A 89 2.54 4.53 5.64
N SER A 90 2.30 3.90 4.48
CA SER A 90 3.12 2.79 4.01
C SER A 90 4.61 3.13 3.87
N LEU A 91 4.97 4.43 3.79
CA LEU A 91 6.35 4.91 3.72
C LEU A 91 6.93 5.28 5.09
N TYR A 92 6.11 5.47 6.14
CA TYR A 92 6.56 5.93 7.46
C TYR A 92 6.20 4.90 8.55
N ARG A 93 6.98 3.81 8.59
CA ARG A 93 7.31 3.00 9.77
C ARG A 93 6.21 2.17 10.47
N LYS A 94 4.92 2.36 10.18
CA LYS A 94 3.84 1.50 10.71
C LYS A 94 3.20 0.65 9.60
N ARG A 95 3.06 -0.66 9.88
CA ARG A 95 2.21 -1.54 9.07
C ARG A 95 0.77 -1.07 9.26
N LEU A 96 0.07 -0.78 8.16
CA LEU A 96 -1.36 -0.50 8.19
C LEU A 96 -2.11 -1.67 8.84
N ARG A 97 -2.85 -1.40 9.91
CA ARG A 97 -3.60 -2.41 10.66
C ARG A 97 -5.08 -2.30 10.35
N PHE A 98 -5.63 -3.34 9.74
CA PHE A 98 -7.07 -3.41 9.51
C PHE A 98 -7.57 -4.85 9.59
N SER A 99 -8.87 -4.98 9.80
CA SER A 99 -9.61 -6.22 9.63
C SER A 99 -10.72 -6.00 8.61
N PHE A 100 -11.08 -7.06 7.91
CA PHE A 100 -12.15 -7.04 6.93
C PHE A 100 -13.06 -8.24 7.15
N LYS A 101 -14.37 -8.00 7.24
CA LYS A 101 -15.40 -9.05 7.32
C LYS A 101 -16.69 -8.53 6.70
N GLU A 102 -17.29 -9.31 5.80
CA GLU A 102 -18.65 -9.09 5.26
C GLU A 102 -18.90 -7.66 4.76
N GLY A 103 -18.00 -7.13 3.92
CA GLY A 103 -18.12 -5.76 3.39
C GLY A 103 -17.73 -4.66 4.37
N VAL A 104 -17.34 -4.98 5.61
CA VAL A 104 -16.91 -3.99 6.62
C VAL A 104 -15.40 -4.02 6.78
N LEU A 105 -14.77 -2.87 6.54
CA LEU A 105 -13.34 -2.64 6.80
C LEU A 105 -13.20 -1.86 8.10
N LYS A 106 -12.50 -2.43 9.09
CA LYS A 106 -12.18 -1.77 10.36
C LYS A 106 -10.69 -1.49 10.46
N LEU A 107 -10.34 -0.22 10.56
CA LEU A 107 -8.99 0.28 10.74
C LEU A 107 -8.70 0.42 12.24
N ASP A 108 -7.49 0.06 12.64
CA ASP A 108 -7.02 0.29 14.00
C ASP A 108 -6.80 1.80 14.22
N ARG A 109 -7.22 2.33 15.37
CA ARG A 109 -6.99 3.73 15.77
C ARG A 109 -5.50 4.12 15.73
N SER A 110 -4.61 3.17 15.99
CA SER A 110 -3.16 3.40 15.98
C SER A 110 -2.58 3.76 14.61
N ASN A 111 -3.34 3.57 13.52
CA ASN A 111 -2.99 4.09 12.19
C ASN A 111 -3.10 5.63 12.11
N PHE A 112 -3.84 6.26 13.03
CA PHE A 112 -4.10 7.70 13.02
C PHE A 112 -3.38 8.45 14.14
N TRP A 113 -2.25 7.94 14.65
CA TRP A 113 -1.62 8.43 15.89
C TRP A 113 -1.26 9.93 15.89
N ASP A 114 -1.04 10.53 14.72
CA ASP A 114 -0.66 11.94 14.53
C ASP A 114 -1.78 12.78 13.90
N TRP A 115 -3.04 12.37 14.10
CA TRP A 115 -4.21 12.97 13.47
C TRP A 115 -4.36 14.47 13.73
N PHE A 116 -3.81 15.00 14.82
CA PHE A 116 -3.92 16.42 15.18
C PHE A 116 -3.12 17.35 14.25
N GLU A 117 -2.01 16.86 13.68
CA GLU A 117 -1.19 17.61 12.70
C GLU A 117 -1.76 17.53 11.27
N ILE A 118 -2.74 16.65 11.05
CA ILE A 118 -3.28 16.36 9.73
C ILE A 118 -4.42 17.35 9.40
N GLU A 119 -4.51 17.70 8.11
CA GLU A 119 -5.57 18.53 7.55
C GLU A 119 -6.59 17.67 6.78
N GLU A 120 -6.10 16.67 6.05
CA GLU A 120 -6.92 15.79 5.21
C GLU A 120 -6.40 14.35 5.24
N ILE A 121 -7.34 13.39 5.31
CA ILE A 121 -7.10 11.95 5.27
C ILE A 121 -7.84 11.38 4.07
N LYS A 122 -7.15 10.58 3.25
CA LYS A 122 -7.77 9.77 2.20
C LYS A 122 -7.51 8.30 2.42
N ILE A 123 -8.58 7.52 2.48
CA ILE A 123 -8.52 6.07 2.59
C ILE A 123 -8.90 5.47 1.24
N VAL A 124 -7.93 4.84 0.60
CA VAL A 124 -8.08 4.22 -0.72
C VAL A 124 -8.25 2.72 -0.51
N VAL A 125 -9.32 2.16 -1.07
CA VAL A 125 -9.62 0.73 -1.06
C VAL A 125 -9.71 0.23 -2.49
N ILE A 126 -8.95 -0.81 -2.81
CA ILE A 126 -8.90 -1.45 -4.12
C ILE A 126 -9.31 -2.93 -3.94
N TYR A 127 -10.31 -3.39 -4.70
CA TYR A 127 -10.90 -4.73 -4.56
C TYR A 127 -11.62 -5.23 -5.81
#